data_AF-R7CZJ9-F1
#
_entry.id   AF-R7CZJ9-F1
#
_cell.length_a   1.000
_cell.length_b   1.000
_cell.length_c   1.000
_cell.angle_alpha   90.00
_cell.angle_beta   90.00
_cell.angle_gamma   90.00
#
_symmetry.space_group_name_H-M   'P 1'
#
loop_
_entity.id
_entity.type
_entity.pdbx_description
1 polymer ?
#
loop_
_entity_poly.entity_id
_entity_poly.type
_entity_poly.pdbx_seq_one_letter_code
_entity_poly.pdbx_strand_id
1 'polypeptide(L)'
;MTTNEDSRESMSATIGRRVDLLLRTGQLLVESAADTNRIVRNMKRVAAYLGIPEEKLHIDVSYTMLQVNVSDDQYSYTKFQKCEKHGINMSAISEVSKLSWRAIEEDYTLDRYEQELEQIRRKPRNYKPYLVAICAGFACGGFCKLFGCDWIAFLFASLCAFIGFRVRARCIDFGVNVYMSIGIAAFVSTCLAYATSFTELSSTPYHPLLACALFIVPGVPLINFVDDMIDNYLLVGITRAANTAMMMGAMAFGIVFAMRLLVMKDITISDKFSELSMTPHDPYYVYAIAAAIAAMGFSTIFNVQRRLLWVVAIGGIIAVCTRNFVNFELGYGPVIGSFTGALVVSLIALKAVHWFHVPNHVLTIPSVIPMVPGVLMYRGLLGLINMHGVIGEVTHAMSNGINSALIILCISLGVAIPNIFLRKYIAKSKSQRLAVILAERRKRGKFIEW
;
A
#
# COMPACT_ATOMS: atom_id res chain seq x y z
N MET A 1 -1.08 13.08 -54.10
CA MET A 1 -0.05 12.56 -53.18
C MET A 1 -0.05 13.34 -51.86
N THR A 2 -0.02 14.68 -51.92
CA THR A 2 -0.12 15.59 -50.75
C THR A 2 -1.34 15.39 -49.85
N THR A 3 -2.53 15.15 -50.39
CA THR A 3 -3.76 14.94 -49.59
C THR A 3 -3.75 13.67 -48.73
N ASN A 4 -3.03 12.62 -49.14
CA ASN A 4 -2.89 11.40 -48.35
C ASN A 4 -1.83 11.56 -47.25
N GLU A 5 -0.77 12.33 -47.46
CA GLU A 5 0.24 12.62 -46.43
C GLU A 5 -0.32 13.51 -45.31
N ASP A 6 -1.04 14.58 -45.65
CA ASP A 6 -1.67 15.47 -44.66
C ASP A 6 -2.71 14.74 -43.79
N SER A 7 -3.49 13.84 -44.41
CA SER A 7 -4.46 13.01 -43.68
C SER A 7 -3.78 11.98 -42.75
N ARG A 8 -2.59 11.50 -43.12
CA ARG A 8 -1.79 10.55 -42.34
C ARG A 8 -1.11 11.23 -41.15
N GLU A 9 -0.53 12.41 -41.35
CA GLU A 9 0.03 13.21 -40.25
C GLU A 9 -1.04 13.59 -39.23
N SER A 10 -2.23 14.00 -39.69
CA SER A 10 -3.37 14.29 -38.83
C SER A 10 -3.86 13.08 -38.02
N MET A 11 -3.93 11.90 -38.65
CA MET A 11 -4.29 10.65 -37.98
C MET A 11 -3.25 10.23 -36.94
N SER A 12 -1.96 10.27 -37.30
CA SER A 12 -0.83 9.97 -36.41
C SER A 12 -0.79 10.92 -35.20
N ALA A 13 -1.00 12.21 -35.43
CA ALA A 13 -1.09 13.21 -34.36
C ALA A 13 -2.27 12.94 -33.40
N THR A 14 -3.41 12.52 -33.94
CA THR A 14 -4.61 12.18 -33.15
C THR A 14 -4.39 10.93 -32.29
N ILE A 15 -3.80 9.86 -32.85
CA ILE A 15 -3.43 8.65 -32.10
C ILE A 15 -2.40 9.00 -31.03
N GLY A 16 -1.37 9.76 -31.39
CA GLY A 16 -0.31 10.18 -30.49
C GLY A 16 -0.87 10.89 -29.26
N ARG A 17 -1.88 11.77 -29.45
CA ARG A 17 -2.59 12.43 -28.35
C ARG A 17 -3.40 11.45 -27.49
N ARG A 18 -4.13 10.51 -28.10
CA ARG A 18 -4.91 9.49 -27.36
C ARG A 18 -3.99 8.61 -26.52
N VAL A 19 -2.91 8.10 -27.10
CA VAL A 19 -1.91 7.27 -26.42
C VAL A 19 -1.19 8.05 -25.32
N ASP A 20 -0.90 9.34 -25.53
CA ASP A 20 -0.33 10.19 -24.48
C ASP A 20 -1.24 10.32 -23.26
N LEU A 21 -2.54 10.60 -23.46
CA LEU A 21 -3.51 10.67 -22.36
C LEU A 21 -3.68 9.34 -21.63
N LEU A 22 -3.64 8.23 -22.38
CA LEU A 22 -3.67 6.88 -21.82
C LEU A 22 -2.44 6.63 -20.94
N LEU A 23 -1.24 6.98 -21.42
CA LEU A 23 0.01 6.85 -20.67
C LEU A 23 0.06 7.74 -19.44
N ARG A 24 -0.35 9.00 -19.53
CA ARG A 24 -0.43 9.90 -18.36
C ARG A 24 -1.42 9.38 -17.31
N THR A 25 -2.52 8.76 -17.74
CA THR A 25 -3.47 8.10 -16.83
C THR A 25 -2.81 6.93 -16.11
N GLY A 26 -2.11 6.07 -16.85
CA GLY A 26 -1.37 4.94 -16.28
C GLY A 26 -0.24 5.39 -15.36
N GLN A 27 0.53 6.41 -15.75
CA GLN A 27 1.59 7.01 -14.96
C GLN A 27 1.07 7.46 -13.60
N LEU A 28 -0.06 8.18 -13.55
CA LEU A 28 -0.63 8.63 -12.28
C LEU A 28 -1.02 7.46 -11.36
N LEU A 29 -1.46 6.33 -11.92
CA LEU A 29 -1.80 5.12 -11.15
C LEU A 29 -0.54 4.36 -10.67
N VAL A 30 0.47 4.19 -11.53
CA VAL A 30 1.77 3.60 -11.18
C VAL A 30 2.42 4.43 -10.07
N GLU A 31 2.46 5.75 -10.23
CA GLU A 31 3.08 6.65 -9.27
C GLU A 31 2.31 6.75 -7.94
N SER A 32 1.01 6.42 -7.97
CA SER A 32 0.16 6.30 -6.78
C SER A 32 0.27 4.94 -6.06
N ALA A 33 1.15 4.05 -6.53
CA ALA A 33 1.38 2.70 -6.01
C ALA A 33 0.15 1.77 -6.08
N ALA A 34 -0.64 1.84 -7.16
CA ALA A 34 -1.73 0.89 -7.41
C ALA A 34 -1.21 -0.52 -7.77
N ASP A 35 -2.03 -1.55 -7.55
CA ASP A 35 -1.78 -2.90 -8.07
C ASP A 35 -1.77 -2.92 -9.61
N THR A 36 -0.92 -3.76 -10.21
CA THR A 36 -0.66 -3.76 -11.66
C THR A 36 -1.91 -4.14 -12.45
N ASN A 37 -2.65 -5.11 -11.95
CA ASN A 37 -3.93 -5.53 -12.53
C ASN A 37 -4.93 -4.36 -12.62
N ARG A 38 -5.03 -3.52 -11.58
CA ARG A 38 -5.86 -2.32 -11.59
C ARG A 38 -5.36 -1.27 -12.57
N ILE A 39 -4.05 -1.05 -12.66
CA ILE A 39 -3.46 -0.10 -13.62
C ILE A 39 -3.93 -0.49 -15.02
N VAL A 40 -3.68 -1.74 -15.43
CA VAL A 40 -4.08 -2.27 -16.74
C VAL A 40 -5.58 -2.18 -16.96
N ARG A 41 -6.41 -2.54 -15.98
CA ARG A 41 -7.89 -2.44 -16.12
C ARG A 41 -8.40 -1.01 -16.32
N ASN A 42 -7.85 -0.03 -15.60
CA ASN A 42 -8.26 1.36 -15.80
C ASN A 42 -7.75 1.89 -17.14
N MET A 43 -6.53 1.53 -17.54
CA MET A 43 -6.00 1.88 -18.86
C MET A 43 -6.83 1.27 -19.99
N LYS A 44 -7.18 -0.02 -19.94
CA LYS A 44 -8.07 -0.64 -20.93
C LYS A 44 -9.43 0.06 -21.02
N ARG A 45 -10.01 0.46 -19.87
CA ARG A 45 -11.26 1.23 -19.86
C ARG A 45 -11.10 2.60 -20.52
N VAL A 46 -9.99 3.29 -20.25
CA VAL A 46 -9.69 4.59 -20.87
C VAL A 46 -9.37 4.44 -22.35
N ALA A 47 -8.68 3.37 -22.77
CA ALA A 47 -8.45 3.06 -24.17
C ALA A 47 -9.77 2.85 -24.93
N ALA A 48 -10.72 2.13 -24.34
CA ALA A 48 -12.07 1.98 -24.90
C ALA A 48 -12.81 3.32 -25.00
N TYR A 49 -12.68 4.21 -24.00
CA TYR A 49 -13.18 5.59 -24.07
C TYR A 49 -12.57 6.38 -25.24
N LEU A 50 -11.26 6.22 -25.45
CA LEU A 50 -10.48 6.88 -26.51
C LEU A 50 -10.68 6.24 -27.89
N GLY A 51 -11.49 5.19 -28.02
CA GLY A 51 -11.74 4.51 -29.29
C GLY A 51 -10.58 3.65 -29.79
N ILE A 52 -9.69 3.20 -28.90
CA ILE A 52 -8.60 2.27 -29.23
C ILE A 52 -9.11 0.84 -28.98
N PRO A 53 -9.19 -0.03 -30.01
CA PRO A 53 -9.62 -1.42 -29.84
C PRO A 53 -8.71 -2.21 -28.90
N GLU A 54 -9.28 -3.07 -28.07
CA GLU A 54 -8.50 -3.89 -27.12
C GLU A 54 -7.55 -4.87 -27.83
N GLU A 55 -7.94 -5.37 -29.00
CA GLU A 55 -7.16 -6.31 -29.82
C GLU A 55 -5.87 -5.70 -30.38
N LYS A 56 -5.90 -4.39 -30.63
CA LYS A 56 -4.77 -3.61 -31.15
C LYS A 56 -3.91 -2.99 -30.04
N LEU A 57 -4.26 -3.20 -28.78
CA LEU A 57 -3.67 -2.51 -27.63
C LEU A 57 -2.81 -3.47 -26.78
N HIS A 58 -1.52 -3.18 -26.71
CA HIS A 58 -0.59 -3.86 -25.83
C HIS A 58 -0.09 -2.90 -24.75
N ILE A 59 -0.22 -3.29 -23.49
CA ILE A 59 0.21 -2.50 -22.34
C ILE A 59 1.24 -3.32 -21.55
N ASP A 60 2.44 -2.77 -21.40
CA ASP A 60 3.44 -3.29 -20.47
C ASP A 60 3.62 -2.31 -19.31
N VAL A 61 3.48 -2.83 -18.09
CA VAL A 61 3.63 -2.06 -16.86
C VAL A 61 4.86 -2.59 -16.13
N SER A 62 5.91 -1.80 -16.10
CA SER A 62 7.10 -2.04 -15.28
C SER A 62 7.12 -1.07 -14.09
N TYR A 63 8.01 -1.30 -13.12
CA TYR A 63 8.07 -0.45 -11.92
C TYR A 63 8.45 1.00 -12.24
N THR A 64 9.43 1.22 -13.13
CA THR A 64 9.93 2.56 -13.49
C THR A 64 9.45 3.05 -14.86
N MET A 65 8.85 2.16 -15.66
CA MET A 65 8.51 2.42 -17.05
C MET A 65 7.12 1.89 -17.39
N LEU A 66 6.32 2.70 -18.06
CA LEU A 66 5.04 2.32 -18.62
C LEU A 66 5.13 2.39 -20.13
N GLN A 67 4.69 1.34 -20.81
CA GLN A 67 4.75 1.24 -22.27
C GLN A 67 3.36 0.93 -22.81
N VAL A 68 2.97 1.64 -23.86
CA VAL A 68 1.76 1.35 -24.62
C VAL A 68 2.16 1.23 -26.08
N ASN A 69 1.78 0.11 -26.67
CA ASN A 69 1.86 -0.12 -28.09
C ASN A 69 0.44 -0.25 -28.65
N VAL A 70 0.17 0.50 -29.71
CA VAL A 70 -1.05 0.37 -30.51
C VAL A 70 -0.61 -0.11 -31.88
N SER A 71 -0.96 -1.35 -32.22
CA SER A 71 -0.53 -1.98 -33.48
C SER A 71 -1.73 -2.42 -34.30
N ASP A 72 -1.68 -2.12 -35.58
CA ASP A 72 -2.56 -2.64 -36.63
C ASP A 72 -1.74 -3.44 -37.64
N ASP A 73 -2.40 -4.03 -38.64
CA ASP A 73 -1.74 -4.86 -39.68
C ASP A 73 -0.63 -4.13 -40.45
N GLN A 74 -0.70 -2.80 -40.53
CA GLN A 74 0.25 -1.99 -41.30
C GLN A 74 1.17 -1.09 -40.47
N TYR A 75 0.79 -0.76 -39.23
CA TYR A 75 1.49 0.26 -38.45
C TYR A 75 1.52 -0.10 -36.97
N SER A 76 2.64 0.19 -36.31
CA SER A 76 2.80 -0.01 -34.87
C SER A 76 3.30 1.29 -34.23
N TYR A 77 2.54 1.82 -33.29
CA TYR A 77 2.88 3.02 -32.54
C TYR A 77 3.18 2.67 -31.08
N THR A 78 4.45 2.75 -30.68
CA THR A 78 4.88 2.52 -29.30
C THR A 78 5.25 3.84 -28.65
N LYS A 79 4.70 4.10 -27.46
CA LYS A 79 5.10 5.22 -26.62
C LYS A 79 5.42 4.77 -25.21
N PHE A 80 6.39 5.48 -24.64
CA PHE A 80 7.08 5.17 -23.41
C PHE A 80 6.87 6.32 -22.42
N GLN A 81 6.49 6.01 -21.19
CA GLN A 81 6.33 6.97 -20.11
C GLN A 81 7.10 6.54 -18.86
N LYS A 82 8.06 7.36 -18.44
CA LYS A 82 8.83 7.12 -17.21
C LYS A 82 7.98 7.45 -15.99
N CYS A 83 8.08 6.59 -14.97
CA CYS A 83 7.46 6.77 -13.66
C CYS A 83 8.59 6.95 -12.63
N GLU A 84 8.63 8.09 -11.94
CA GLU A 84 9.75 8.44 -11.04
C GLU A 84 9.35 8.44 -9.57
N LYS A 85 8.07 8.71 -9.29
CA LYS A 85 7.56 8.84 -7.93
C LYS A 85 6.75 7.61 -7.59
N HIS A 86 6.92 7.05 -6.39
CA HIS A 86 6.14 5.87 -5.94
C HIS A 86 5.52 6.12 -4.57
N GLY A 87 4.65 7.14 -4.50
CA GLY A 87 3.99 7.54 -3.27
C GLY A 87 2.56 7.00 -3.22
N ILE A 88 2.21 6.27 -2.16
CA ILE A 88 0.85 5.73 -2.01
C ILE A 88 -0.15 6.89 -1.96
N ASN A 89 -1.12 6.86 -2.88
CA ASN A 89 -2.18 7.86 -2.97
C ASN A 89 -3.52 7.21 -3.32
N MET A 90 -4.22 6.73 -2.30
CA MET A 90 -5.51 6.06 -2.45
C MET A 90 -6.61 7.00 -3.00
N SER A 91 -6.50 8.30 -2.75
CA SER A 91 -7.43 9.28 -3.31
C SER A 91 -7.28 9.42 -4.82
N ALA A 92 -6.05 9.54 -5.33
CA ALA A 92 -5.80 9.60 -6.77
C ALA A 92 -6.26 8.32 -7.48
N ILE A 93 -5.99 7.13 -6.90
CA ILE A 93 -6.48 5.85 -7.43
C ILE A 93 -8.01 5.84 -7.55
N SER A 94 -8.71 6.32 -6.52
CA SER A 94 -10.18 6.40 -6.56
C SER A 94 -10.69 7.43 -7.56
N GLU A 95 -10.02 8.58 -7.69
CA GLU A 95 -10.44 9.68 -8.57
C GLU A 95 -10.22 9.33 -10.05
N VAL A 96 -9.06 8.76 -10.40
CA VAL A 96 -8.80 8.25 -11.76
C VAL A 96 -9.80 7.16 -12.14
N SER A 97 -10.12 6.25 -11.21
CA SER A 97 -11.11 5.21 -11.52
C SER A 97 -12.51 5.78 -11.77
N LYS A 98 -12.91 6.84 -11.05
CA LYS A 98 -14.17 7.55 -11.32
C LYS A 98 -14.12 8.32 -12.64
N LEU A 99 -13.01 9.01 -12.92
CA LEU A 99 -12.80 9.72 -14.17
C LEU A 99 -12.96 8.79 -15.38
N SER A 100 -12.39 7.58 -15.33
CA SER A 100 -12.50 6.60 -16.41
C SER A 100 -13.95 6.15 -16.71
N TRP A 101 -14.86 6.19 -15.72
CA TRP A 101 -16.28 5.90 -15.94
C TRP A 101 -17.04 7.14 -16.42
N ARG A 102 -16.87 8.29 -15.76
CA ARG A 102 -17.53 9.55 -16.14
C ARG A 102 -17.19 9.95 -17.57
N ALA A 103 -15.95 9.77 -18.01
CA ALA A 103 -15.53 10.08 -19.37
C ALA A 103 -16.33 9.31 -20.43
N ILE A 104 -16.68 8.05 -20.14
CA ILE A 104 -17.47 7.18 -21.03
C ILE A 104 -18.95 7.55 -20.96
N GLU A 105 -19.49 7.75 -19.76
CA GLU A 105 -20.91 7.99 -19.52
C GLU A 105 -21.37 9.37 -19.98
N GLU A 106 -20.54 10.40 -19.76
CA GLU A 106 -20.84 11.81 -20.07
C GLU A 106 -20.20 12.29 -21.39
N ASP A 107 -19.66 11.38 -22.21
CA ASP A 107 -19.11 11.72 -23.52
C ASP A 107 -18.01 12.81 -23.51
N TYR A 108 -16.98 12.67 -22.67
CA TYR A 108 -15.94 13.72 -22.54
C TYR A 108 -15.18 13.94 -23.84
N THR A 109 -14.84 15.21 -24.14
CA THR A 109 -13.83 15.55 -25.14
C THR A 109 -12.43 15.23 -24.61
N LEU A 110 -11.44 15.07 -25.50
CA LEU A 110 -10.05 14.83 -25.11
C LEU A 110 -9.52 15.96 -24.22
N ASP A 111 -9.87 17.21 -24.52
CA ASP A 111 -9.47 18.38 -23.71
C ASP A 111 -10.09 18.34 -22.31
N ARG A 112 -11.37 17.98 -22.19
CA ARG A 112 -12.04 17.86 -20.88
C ARG A 112 -11.42 16.73 -20.06
N TYR A 113 -11.11 15.60 -20.68
CA TYR A 113 -10.44 14.48 -20.01
C TYR A 113 -9.04 14.89 -19.52
N GLU A 114 -8.26 15.57 -20.36
CA GLU A 114 -6.93 16.08 -20.01
C GLU A 114 -6.99 17.06 -18.83
N GLN A 115 -7.94 18.00 -18.86
CA GLN A 115 -8.15 18.96 -17.77
C GLN A 115 -8.50 18.27 -16.45
N GLU A 116 -9.45 17.33 -16.45
CA GLU A 116 -9.82 16.57 -15.24
C GLU A 116 -8.66 15.72 -14.73
N LEU A 117 -7.87 15.10 -15.62
CA LEU A 117 -6.69 14.33 -15.24
C LEU A 117 -5.61 15.22 -14.59
N GLU A 118 -5.34 16.39 -15.18
CA GLU A 118 -4.40 17.36 -14.62
C GLU A 118 -4.89 17.97 -13.30
N GLN A 119 -6.20 18.15 -13.13
CA GLN A 119 -6.78 18.54 -11.85
C GLN A 119 -6.49 17.49 -10.76
N ILE A 120 -6.68 16.20 -11.06
CA ILE A 120 -6.36 15.11 -10.11
C ILE A 120 -4.85 15.09 -9.81
N ARG A 121 -4.00 15.25 -10.83
CA ARG A 121 -2.54 15.25 -10.67
C ARG A 121 -2.03 16.41 -9.81
N ARG A 122 -2.59 17.60 -9.98
CA ARG A 122 -2.20 18.83 -9.24
C ARG A 122 -2.85 18.96 -7.88
N LYS A 123 -3.86 18.12 -7.60
CA LYS A 123 -4.60 18.17 -6.34
C LYS A 123 -3.66 17.94 -5.15
N PRO A 124 -3.64 18.84 -4.15
CA PRO A 124 -2.85 18.64 -2.95
C PRO A 124 -3.36 17.42 -2.17
N ARG A 125 -2.48 16.82 -1.36
CA ARG A 125 -2.85 15.72 -0.47
C ARG A 125 -3.94 16.17 0.51
N ASN A 126 -4.77 15.23 0.96
CA ASN A 126 -5.88 15.50 1.88
C ASN A 126 -5.40 15.89 3.28
N TYR A 127 -4.15 15.62 3.65
CA TYR A 127 -3.64 15.83 4.99
C TYR A 127 -2.35 16.65 4.94
N LYS A 128 -2.23 17.62 5.86
CA LYS A 128 -1.01 18.41 6.02
C LYS A 128 0.12 17.50 6.57
N PRO A 129 1.39 17.71 6.19
CA PRO A 129 2.49 16.84 6.61
C PRO A 129 2.62 16.62 8.13
N TYR A 130 2.39 17.66 8.94
CA TYR A 130 2.43 17.55 10.40
C TYR A 130 1.27 16.72 10.96
N LEU A 131 0.08 16.83 10.38
CA LEU A 131 -1.06 16.00 10.79
C LEU A 131 -0.78 14.53 10.47
N VAL A 132 -0.22 14.23 9.30
CA VAL A 132 0.20 12.87 8.94
C VAL A 132 1.23 12.34 9.93
N ALA A 133 2.20 13.15 10.36
CA ALA A 133 3.19 12.73 11.35
C ALA A 133 2.55 12.42 12.72
N ILE A 134 1.60 13.23 13.19
CA ILE A 134 0.87 12.97 14.45
C ILE A 134 0.07 11.67 14.33
N CYS A 135 -0.66 11.51 13.23
CA CYS A 135 -1.42 10.30 12.95
C CYS A 135 -0.54 9.05 12.81
N ALA A 136 0.64 9.16 12.19
CA ALA A 136 1.64 8.10 12.12
C ALA A 136 2.19 7.73 13.51
N GLY A 137 2.42 8.75 14.35
CA GLY A 137 2.78 8.57 15.76
C GLY A 137 1.73 7.73 16.49
N PHE A 138 0.48 8.18 16.52
CA PHE A 138 -0.61 7.43 17.13
C PHE A 138 -0.81 6.05 16.51
N ALA A 139 -0.51 5.86 15.23
CA ALA A 139 -0.57 4.54 14.61
C ALA A 139 0.44 3.56 15.23
N CYS A 140 1.69 4.00 15.42
CA CYS A 140 2.73 3.25 16.13
C CYS A 140 2.38 3.04 17.60
N GLY A 141 1.80 4.04 18.28
CA GLY A 141 1.23 3.86 19.61
C GLY A 141 0.18 2.76 19.64
N GLY A 142 -0.76 2.79 18.68
CA GLY A 142 -1.81 1.79 18.53
C GLY A 142 -1.24 0.38 18.40
N PHE A 143 -0.20 0.20 17.58
CA PHE A 143 0.54 -1.06 17.51
C PHE A 143 1.17 -1.47 18.84
N CYS A 144 1.78 -0.53 19.56
CA CYS A 144 2.31 -0.80 20.90
C CYS A 144 1.21 -1.36 21.81
N LYS A 145 0.02 -0.74 21.82
CA LYS A 145 -1.12 -1.25 22.60
C LYS A 145 -1.62 -2.61 22.09
N LEU A 146 -1.62 -2.84 20.77
CA LEU A 146 -1.96 -4.14 20.18
C LEU A 146 -0.99 -5.27 20.59
N PHE A 147 0.24 -4.94 21.03
CA PHE A 147 1.21 -5.91 21.55
C PHE A 147 1.08 -6.14 23.07
N GLY A 148 0.06 -5.58 23.73
CA GLY A 148 -0.23 -5.82 25.16
C GLY A 148 0.40 -4.81 26.12
N CYS A 149 0.76 -3.61 25.65
CA CYS A 149 1.46 -2.59 26.44
C CYS A 149 0.50 -1.67 27.21
N ASP A 150 1.01 -0.85 28.12
CA ASP A 150 0.21 0.19 28.80
C ASP A 150 0.00 1.45 27.93
N TRP A 151 -0.95 2.30 28.34
CA TRP A 151 -1.26 3.54 27.62
C TRP A 151 -0.11 4.57 27.67
N ILE A 152 0.78 4.47 28.66
CA ILE A 152 1.96 5.34 28.74
C ILE A 152 2.99 4.91 27.70
N ALA A 153 3.25 3.59 27.54
CA ALA A 153 4.06 3.09 26.43
C ALA A 153 3.47 3.45 25.06
N PHE A 154 2.14 3.44 24.90
CA PHE A 154 1.47 3.96 23.70
C PHE A 154 1.88 5.41 23.39
N LEU A 155 1.91 6.30 24.38
CA LEU A 155 2.28 7.70 24.18
C LEU A 155 3.76 7.87 23.86
N PHE A 156 4.64 7.12 24.53
CA PHE A 156 6.07 7.10 24.21
C PHE A 156 6.34 6.61 22.79
N ALA A 157 5.78 5.46 22.41
CA ALA A 157 5.88 4.95 21.05
C ALA A 157 5.35 5.97 20.02
N SER A 158 4.25 6.66 20.34
CA SER A 158 3.68 7.70 19.48
C SER A 158 4.60 8.90 19.29
N LEU A 159 5.21 9.39 20.37
CA LEU A 159 6.13 10.52 20.32
C LEU A 159 7.42 10.16 19.56
N CYS A 160 8.00 9.00 19.84
CA CYS A 160 9.20 8.52 19.15
C CYS A 160 8.94 8.34 17.64
N ALA A 161 7.80 7.76 17.27
CA ALA A 161 7.39 7.60 15.88
C ALA A 161 7.11 8.93 15.19
N PHE A 162 6.47 9.89 15.87
CA PHE A 162 6.28 11.25 15.34
C PHE A 162 7.62 11.90 14.99
N ILE A 163 8.59 11.86 15.91
CA ILE A 163 9.92 12.44 15.70
C ILE A 163 10.65 11.70 14.57
N GLY A 164 10.67 10.37 14.59
CA GLY A 164 11.27 9.55 13.53
C GLY A 164 10.66 9.83 12.15
N PHE A 165 9.33 9.97 12.06
CA PHE A 165 8.64 10.32 10.82
C PHE A 165 9.05 11.69 10.30
N ARG A 166 9.22 12.68 11.18
CA ARG A 166 9.69 14.03 10.82
C ARG A 166 11.16 14.03 10.39
N VAL A 167 12.01 13.27 11.07
CA VAL A 167 13.42 13.08 10.69
C VAL A 167 13.50 12.50 9.28
N ARG A 168 12.76 11.41 9.00
CA ARG A 168 12.68 10.81 7.67
C ARG A 168 12.30 11.84 6.60
N ALA A 169 11.23 12.61 6.85
CA ALA A 169 10.74 13.62 5.92
C ALA A 169 11.81 14.69 5.65
N ARG A 170 12.49 15.19 6.69
CA ARG A 170 13.55 16.19 6.53
C ARG A 170 14.76 15.64 5.79
N CYS A 171 15.18 14.40 6.05
CA CYS A 171 16.25 13.77 5.29
C CYS A 171 15.92 13.70 3.78
N ILE A 172 14.68 13.35 3.44
CA ILE A 172 14.22 13.33 2.03
C ILE A 172 14.23 14.75 1.45
N ASP A 173 13.77 15.76 2.19
CA ASP A 173 13.78 17.16 1.75
C ASP A 173 15.22 17.67 1.51
N PHE A 174 16.20 17.18 2.28
CA PHE A 174 17.64 17.46 2.09
C PHE A 174 18.29 16.66 0.95
N GLY A 175 17.56 15.78 0.25
CA GLY A 175 18.10 14.99 -0.85
C GLY A 175 18.86 13.72 -0.43
N VAL A 176 18.74 13.29 0.83
CA VAL A 176 19.32 12.02 1.29
C VAL A 176 18.61 10.86 0.61
N ASN A 177 19.36 9.82 0.23
CA ASN A 177 18.80 8.60 -0.36
C ASN A 177 17.68 8.00 0.52
N VAL A 178 16.60 7.51 -0.11
CA VAL A 178 15.41 6.99 0.58
C VAL A 178 15.74 5.92 1.61
N TYR A 179 16.63 4.97 1.30
CA TYR A 179 17.01 3.91 2.22
C TYR A 179 17.83 4.45 3.40
N MET A 180 18.76 5.38 3.15
CA MET A 180 19.53 6.02 4.22
C MET A 180 18.63 6.86 5.14
N SER A 181 17.64 7.58 4.58
CA SER A 181 16.64 8.32 5.37
C SER A 181 15.83 7.42 6.31
N ILE A 182 15.55 6.18 5.86
CA ILE A 182 14.87 5.16 6.66
C ILE A 182 15.76 4.70 7.82
N GLY A 183 17.04 4.40 7.55
CA GLY A 183 17.99 4.00 8.58
C GLY A 183 18.19 5.08 9.65
N ILE A 184 18.35 6.35 9.25
CA ILE A 184 18.49 7.49 10.18
C ILE A 184 17.23 7.67 11.02
N ALA A 185 16.05 7.59 10.41
CA ALA A 185 14.79 7.74 11.12
C ALA A 185 14.56 6.62 12.15
N ALA A 186 14.85 5.37 11.77
CA ALA A 186 14.77 4.21 12.64
C ALA A 186 15.78 4.31 13.79
N PHE A 187 17.00 4.77 13.52
CA PHE A 187 18.02 5.03 14.52
C PHE A 187 17.52 6.05 15.57
N VAL A 188 17.08 7.23 15.12
CA VAL A 188 16.60 8.28 16.03
C VAL A 188 15.38 7.84 16.84
N SER A 189 14.40 7.19 16.20
CA SER A 189 13.21 6.71 16.92
C SER A 189 13.56 5.66 17.98
N THR A 190 14.53 4.77 17.69
CA THR A 190 14.99 3.74 18.62
C THR A 190 15.76 4.35 19.79
N CYS A 191 16.63 5.33 19.55
CA CYS A 191 17.32 6.06 20.61
C CYS A 191 16.35 6.75 21.58
N LEU A 192 15.31 7.38 21.04
CA LEU A 192 14.30 8.04 21.85
C LEU A 192 13.46 7.02 22.64
N ALA A 193 13.04 5.93 22.00
CA ALA A 193 12.30 4.87 22.68
C ALA A 193 13.14 4.25 23.81
N TYR A 194 14.45 4.07 23.60
CA TYR A 194 15.36 3.62 24.65
C TYR A 194 15.44 4.63 25.80
N ALA A 195 15.55 5.93 25.51
CA ALA A 195 15.56 6.96 26.53
C ALA A 195 14.29 6.95 27.40
N THR A 196 13.12 6.63 26.82
CA THR A 196 11.87 6.52 27.60
C THR A 196 11.88 5.39 28.62
N SER A 197 12.72 4.36 28.43
CA SER A 197 12.81 3.24 29.37
C SER A 197 13.36 3.64 30.75
N PHE A 198 14.12 4.74 30.85
CA PHE A 198 14.65 5.27 32.11
C PHE A 198 13.66 6.12 32.92
N THR A 199 12.48 6.41 32.37
CA THR A 199 11.53 7.33 33.02
C THR A 199 10.73 6.68 34.14
N GLU A 200 10.75 5.34 34.26
CA GLU A 200 9.97 4.52 35.22
C GLU A 200 8.44 4.79 35.22
N LEU A 201 7.95 5.59 34.25
CA LEU A 201 6.54 5.99 34.16
C LEU A 201 5.64 4.91 33.56
N SER A 202 6.20 3.99 32.77
CA SER A 202 5.47 2.92 32.09
C SER A 202 5.72 1.59 32.78
N SER A 203 4.67 0.77 32.91
CA SER A 203 4.80 -0.62 33.36
C SER A 203 5.47 -1.51 32.30
N THR A 204 5.59 -1.03 31.05
CA THR A 204 6.14 -1.76 29.91
C THR A 204 7.25 -0.97 29.18
N PRO A 205 8.33 -0.56 29.88
CA PRO A 205 9.28 0.47 29.41
C PRO A 205 10.04 0.13 28.12
N TYR A 206 10.21 -1.15 27.78
CA TYR A 206 10.94 -1.59 26.58
C TYR A 206 10.05 -1.81 25.36
N HIS A 207 8.73 -1.89 25.52
CA HIS A 207 7.83 -2.16 24.38
C HIS A 207 7.74 -1.03 23.34
N PRO A 208 7.94 0.26 23.67
CA PRO A 208 8.05 1.31 22.66
C PRO A 208 9.12 1.03 21.60
N LEU A 209 10.19 0.30 21.93
CA LEU A 209 11.24 -0.08 20.99
C LEU A 209 10.70 -0.95 19.84
N LEU A 210 9.67 -1.79 20.09
CA LEU A 210 9.08 -2.64 19.06
C LEU A 210 8.24 -1.84 18.05
N ALA A 211 7.58 -0.79 18.53
CA ALA A 211 6.53 -0.12 17.78
C ALA A 211 6.97 1.20 17.12
N CYS A 212 7.98 1.87 17.69
CA CYS A 212 8.37 3.24 17.29
C CYS A 212 8.78 3.41 15.82
N ALA A 213 9.27 2.35 15.18
CA ALA A 213 9.72 2.38 13.78
C ALA A 213 8.72 1.71 12.79
N LEU A 214 7.56 1.23 13.26
CA LEU A 214 6.59 0.52 12.41
C LEU A 214 5.97 1.37 11.29
N PHE A 215 5.98 2.70 11.42
CA PHE A 215 5.53 3.60 10.35
C PHE A 215 6.35 3.47 9.05
N ILE A 216 7.55 2.87 9.13
CA ILE A 216 8.44 2.64 7.99
C ILE A 216 8.05 1.38 7.22
N VAL A 217 7.44 0.39 7.90
CA VAL A 217 7.11 -0.91 7.31
C VAL A 217 6.17 -0.71 6.12
N PRO A 218 6.60 -1.08 4.90
CA PRO A 218 5.85 -0.77 3.69
C PRO A 218 4.69 -1.75 3.47
N GLY A 219 3.63 -1.63 4.28
CA GLY A 219 2.48 -2.54 4.25
C GLY A 219 1.78 -2.63 2.88
N VAL A 220 1.57 -1.50 2.20
CA VAL A 220 0.93 -1.50 0.86
C VAL A 220 1.81 -2.18 -0.20
N PRO A 221 3.11 -1.85 -0.35
CA PRO A 221 4.01 -2.63 -1.22
C PRO A 221 4.05 -4.12 -0.91
N LEU A 222 4.04 -4.51 0.38
CA LEU A 222 4.00 -5.91 0.81
C LEU A 222 2.76 -6.65 0.28
N ILE A 223 1.59 -6.05 0.43
CA ILE A 223 0.36 -6.67 -0.05
C ILE A 223 0.35 -6.72 -1.59
N ASN A 224 0.71 -5.60 -2.21
CA ASN A 224 0.69 -5.44 -3.65
C ASN A 224 1.63 -6.38 -4.40
N PHE A 225 2.84 -6.69 -3.88
CA PHE A 225 3.74 -7.59 -4.60
C PHE A 225 3.18 -9.00 -4.68
N VAL A 226 2.54 -9.47 -3.61
CA VAL A 226 1.88 -10.78 -3.58
C VAL A 226 0.69 -10.77 -4.53
N ASP A 227 -0.13 -9.72 -4.49
CA ASP A 227 -1.27 -9.56 -5.41
C ASP A 227 -0.82 -9.55 -6.88
N ASP A 228 0.26 -8.82 -7.19
CA ASP A 228 0.86 -8.78 -8.53
C ASP A 228 1.35 -10.18 -8.96
N MET A 229 2.01 -10.92 -8.07
CA MET A 229 2.46 -12.28 -8.38
C MET A 229 1.30 -13.26 -8.61
N ILE A 230 0.22 -13.15 -7.82
CA ILE A 230 -1.00 -13.97 -8.00
C ILE A 230 -1.71 -13.65 -9.33
N ASP A 231 -1.74 -12.37 -9.72
CA ASP A 231 -2.32 -11.92 -11.00
C ASP A 231 -1.33 -12.11 -12.20
N ASN A 232 -0.26 -12.91 -12.06
CA ASN A 232 0.78 -13.21 -13.06
C ASN A 232 1.70 -12.03 -13.48
N TYR A 233 1.70 -10.91 -12.76
CA TYR A 233 2.67 -9.81 -12.93
C TYR A 233 3.96 -10.06 -12.13
N LEU A 234 4.61 -11.20 -12.41
CA LEU A 234 5.73 -11.72 -11.61
C LEU A 234 6.91 -10.74 -11.51
N LEU A 235 7.33 -10.13 -12.62
CA LEU A 235 8.50 -9.24 -12.64
C LEU A 235 8.29 -7.96 -11.82
N VAL A 236 7.09 -7.37 -11.90
CA VAL A 236 6.71 -6.21 -11.09
C VAL A 236 6.62 -6.58 -9.61
N GLY A 237 6.03 -7.75 -9.31
CA GLY A 237 5.99 -8.29 -7.96
C GLY A 237 7.39 -8.47 -7.35
N ILE A 238 8.30 -9.13 -8.06
CA ILE A 238 9.69 -9.32 -7.61
C ILE A 238 10.38 -7.97 -7.36
N THR A 239 10.16 -6.98 -8.25
CA THR A 239 10.73 -5.63 -8.09
C THR A 239 10.22 -4.93 -6.83
N ARG A 240 8.91 -5.03 -6.53
CA ARG A 240 8.30 -4.50 -5.30
C ARG A 240 8.79 -5.22 -4.05
N ALA A 241 8.97 -6.54 -4.12
CA ALA A 241 9.53 -7.35 -3.04
C ALA A 241 10.98 -6.95 -2.75
N ALA A 242 11.82 -6.79 -3.78
CA ALA A 242 13.21 -6.35 -3.65
C ALA A 242 13.32 -4.95 -3.02
N ASN A 243 12.54 -3.98 -3.50
CA ASN A 243 12.48 -2.64 -2.90
C ASN A 243 12.07 -2.69 -1.42
N THR A 244 11.07 -3.51 -1.10
CA THR A 244 10.62 -3.71 0.28
C THR A 244 11.71 -4.33 1.16
N ALA A 245 12.42 -5.33 0.67
CA ALA A 245 13.55 -5.93 1.39
C ALA A 245 14.65 -4.90 1.68
N MET A 246 14.97 -4.02 0.72
CA MET A 246 15.93 -2.92 0.93
C MET A 246 15.46 -1.93 2.02
N MET A 247 14.18 -1.56 2.02
CA MET A 247 13.61 -0.72 3.08
C MET A 247 13.71 -1.39 4.46
N MET A 248 13.46 -2.70 4.54
CA MET A 248 13.56 -3.46 5.79
C MET A 248 15.00 -3.65 6.26
N GLY A 249 15.94 -3.90 5.36
CA GLY A 249 17.37 -3.93 5.68
C GLY A 249 17.87 -2.59 6.22
N ALA A 250 17.47 -1.48 5.61
CA ALA A 250 17.84 -0.15 6.09
C ALA A 250 17.26 0.17 7.48
N MET A 251 15.99 -0.20 7.71
CA MET A 251 15.35 -0.06 9.02
C MET A 251 16.06 -0.91 10.08
N ALA A 252 16.33 -2.19 9.77
CA ALA A 252 17.04 -3.09 10.66
C ALA A 252 18.43 -2.56 11.01
N PHE A 253 19.20 -2.09 10.02
CA PHE A 253 20.50 -1.46 10.25
C PHE A 253 20.42 -0.28 11.23
N GLY A 254 19.45 0.62 11.04
CA GLY A 254 19.25 1.76 11.94
C GLY A 254 18.93 1.35 13.38
N ILE A 255 18.08 0.33 13.56
CA ILE A 255 17.74 -0.24 14.88
C ILE A 255 18.97 -0.90 15.51
N VAL A 256 19.69 -1.78 14.79
CA VAL A 256 20.92 -2.44 15.29
C VAL A 256 21.94 -1.40 15.70
N PHE A 257 22.15 -0.40 14.87
CA PHE A 257 23.14 0.63 15.13
C PHE A 257 22.82 1.44 16.39
N ALA A 258 21.55 1.81 16.58
CA ALA A 258 21.08 2.44 17.82
C ALA A 258 21.32 1.53 19.03
N MET A 259 20.91 0.26 18.93
CA MET A 259 21.09 -0.70 20.02
C MET A 259 22.57 -0.89 20.35
N ARG A 260 23.45 -1.13 19.37
CA ARG A 260 24.90 -1.32 19.62
C ARG A 260 25.55 -0.10 20.27
N LEU A 261 25.16 1.11 19.87
CA LEU A 261 25.69 2.34 20.47
C LEU A 261 25.19 2.57 21.89
N LEU A 262 23.92 2.27 22.17
CA LEU A 262 23.29 2.52 23.47
C LEU A 262 23.55 1.39 24.49
N VAL A 263 23.72 0.16 24.01
CA VAL A 263 23.91 -1.07 24.81
C VAL A 263 25.37 -1.28 25.22
N MET A 264 26.30 -0.35 24.93
CA MET A 264 27.68 -0.41 25.47
C MET A 264 27.77 -0.43 27.02
N LYS A 265 26.64 -0.40 27.75
CA LYS A 265 26.59 -0.55 29.22
C LYS A 265 25.81 -1.74 29.79
N ASP A 266 24.98 -2.47 29.04
CA ASP A 266 24.13 -3.54 29.63
C ASP A 266 23.91 -4.76 28.72
N ILE A 267 24.66 -5.83 28.96
CA ILE A 267 24.65 -7.11 28.20
C ILE A 267 23.30 -7.86 28.28
N THR A 268 22.36 -7.44 29.14
CA THR A 268 21.08 -8.14 29.38
C THR A 268 19.91 -7.74 28.44
N ILE A 269 20.13 -6.80 27.51
CA ILE A 269 19.05 -6.17 26.72
C ILE A 269 18.83 -6.81 25.34
N SER A 270 19.87 -7.40 24.71
CA SER A 270 19.71 -8.07 23.40
C SER A 270 18.72 -9.24 23.47
N ASP A 271 18.76 -9.96 24.59
CA ASP A 271 17.92 -11.13 24.81
C ASP A 271 16.49 -10.71 25.14
N LYS A 272 16.32 -9.68 25.99
CA LYS A 272 15.00 -9.11 26.32
C LYS A 272 14.25 -8.59 25.10
N PHE A 273 14.89 -7.88 24.18
CA PHE A 273 14.20 -7.31 23.00
C PHE A 273 13.63 -8.38 22.06
N SER A 274 14.36 -9.50 21.92
CA SER A 274 13.95 -10.64 21.09
C SER A 274 12.83 -11.46 21.74
N GLU A 275 12.81 -11.50 23.08
CA GLU A 275 11.84 -12.24 23.90
C GLU A 275 10.61 -11.45 24.34
N LEU A 276 10.54 -10.13 24.09
CA LEU A 276 9.37 -9.34 24.48
C LEU A 276 8.08 -9.97 23.93
N SER A 277 7.18 -10.32 24.84
CA SER A 277 5.90 -10.95 24.52
C SER A 277 5.02 -9.98 23.72
N MET A 278 4.28 -10.54 22.77
CA MET A 278 3.23 -9.83 22.03
C MET A 278 1.85 -10.37 22.44
N THR A 279 1.75 -10.92 23.65
CA THR A 279 0.54 -11.58 24.13
C THR A 279 -0.42 -10.55 24.69
N PRO A 280 -1.65 -10.47 24.14
CA PRO A 280 -2.64 -9.53 24.60
C PRO A 280 -3.16 -9.87 26.01
N HIS A 281 -3.06 -8.93 26.96
CA HIS A 281 -3.63 -9.07 28.31
C HIS A 281 -4.87 -8.20 28.55
N ASP A 282 -5.10 -7.18 27.72
CA ASP A 282 -6.28 -6.31 27.83
C ASP A 282 -7.59 -6.94 27.30
N PRO A 283 -8.75 -6.39 27.66
CA PRO A 283 -10.03 -6.76 27.07
C PRO A 283 -10.14 -6.42 25.56
N TYR A 284 -11.03 -7.12 24.85
CA TYR A 284 -11.26 -6.93 23.40
C TYR A 284 -11.60 -5.49 22.98
N TYR A 285 -12.30 -4.71 23.80
CA TYR A 285 -12.64 -3.32 23.48
C TYR A 285 -11.41 -2.41 23.38
N VAL A 286 -10.35 -2.71 24.15
CA VAL A 286 -9.09 -1.97 24.12
C VAL A 286 -8.37 -2.22 22.80
N TYR A 287 -8.35 -3.48 22.32
CA TYR A 287 -7.80 -3.80 20.99
C TYR A 287 -8.61 -3.18 19.87
N ALA A 288 -9.93 -3.09 20.00
CA ALA A 288 -10.77 -2.40 19.02
C ALA A 288 -10.35 -0.93 18.90
N ILE A 289 -10.20 -0.22 20.02
CA ILE A 289 -9.76 1.18 20.02
C ILE A 289 -8.34 1.31 19.42
N ALA A 290 -7.40 0.46 19.85
CA ALA A 290 -6.03 0.48 19.34
C ALA A 290 -5.95 0.18 17.83
N ALA A 291 -6.72 -0.80 17.35
CA ALA A 291 -6.82 -1.16 15.94
C ALA A 291 -7.43 -0.03 15.10
N ALA A 292 -8.47 0.63 15.62
CA ALA A 292 -9.07 1.80 14.98
C ALA A 292 -8.06 2.95 14.84
N ILE A 293 -7.32 3.25 15.91
CA ILE A 293 -6.27 4.28 15.91
C ILE A 293 -5.17 3.93 14.89
N ALA A 294 -4.69 2.68 14.90
CA ALA A 294 -3.68 2.20 13.96
C ALA A 294 -4.16 2.32 12.50
N ALA A 295 -5.36 1.81 12.20
CA ALA A 295 -5.92 1.83 10.84
C ALA A 295 -6.15 3.27 10.34
N MET A 296 -6.69 4.16 11.18
CA MET A 296 -6.87 5.57 10.82
C MET A 296 -5.53 6.29 10.63
N GLY A 297 -4.58 6.05 11.53
CA GLY A 297 -3.25 6.67 11.48
C GLY A 297 -2.53 6.37 10.17
N PHE A 298 -2.43 5.09 9.79
CA PHE A 298 -1.84 4.67 8.51
C PHE A 298 -2.64 5.14 7.30
N SER A 299 -3.97 5.24 7.40
CA SER A 299 -4.81 5.76 6.32
C SER A 299 -4.44 7.18 5.89
N THR A 300 -3.96 8.01 6.83
CA THR A 300 -3.48 9.36 6.50
C THR A 300 -2.17 9.33 5.71
N ILE A 301 -1.28 8.38 6.00
CA ILE A 301 -0.02 8.16 5.26
C ILE A 301 -0.34 7.81 3.81
N PHE A 302 -1.31 6.92 3.58
CA PHE A 302 -1.74 6.49 2.25
C PHE A 302 -2.68 7.47 1.52
N ASN A 303 -2.95 8.63 2.11
CA ASN A 303 -3.85 9.65 1.58
C ASN A 303 -5.25 9.12 1.24
N VAL A 304 -5.85 8.33 2.12
CA VAL A 304 -7.25 7.92 2.03
C VAL A 304 -8.17 9.15 2.16
N GLN A 305 -9.31 9.15 1.48
CA GLN A 305 -10.28 10.26 1.53
C GLN A 305 -10.80 10.45 2.97
N ARG A 306 -10.87 11.69 3.47
CA ARG A 306 -11.27 11.99 4.87
C ARG A 306 -12.59 11.36 5.29
N ARG A 307 -13.56 11.35 4.37
CA ARG A 307 -14.91 10.75 4.58
C ARG A 307 -14.90 9.25 4.84
N LEU A 308 -13.79 8.54 4.55
CA LEU A 308 -13.67 7.09 4.69
C LEU A 308 -12.90 6.66 5.93
N LEU A 309 -12.33 7.60 6.71
CA LEU A 309 -11.50 7.25 7.87
C LEU A 309 -12.26 6.41 8.90
N TRP A 310 -13.52 6.73 9.16
CA TRP A 310 -14.36 5.96 10.08
C TRP A 310 -14.69 4.55 9.52
N VAL A 311 -14.84 4.40 8.20
CA VAL A 311 -15.08 3.10 7.56
C VAL A 311 -13.85 2.22 7.73
N VAL A 312 -12.66 2.79 7.52
CA VAL A 312 -11.40 2.07 7.73
C VAL A 312 -11.16 1.76 9.20
N ALA A 313 -11.55 2.64 10.12
CA ALA A 313 -11.47 2.38 11.56
C ALA A 313 -12.29 1.13 11.94
N ILE A 314 -13.54 1.05 11.47
CA ILE A 314 -14.40 -0.12 11.66
C ILE A 314 -13.80 -1.36 10.99
N GLY A 315 -13.29 -1.21 9.76
CA GLY A 315 -12.59 -2.29 9.07
C GLY A 315 -11.40 -2.82 9.85
N GLY A 316 -10.59 -1.95 10.45
CA GLY A 316 -9.45 -2.31 11.29
C GLY A 316 -9.85 -3.02 12.58
N ILE A 317 -10.92 -2.56 13.24
CA ILE A 317 -11.52 -3.25 14.39
C ILE A 317 -11.89 -4.68 13.99
N ILE A 318 -12.66 -4.84 12.92
CA ILE A 318 -13.11 -6.16 12.46
C ILE A 318 -11.91 -7.05 12.13
N ALA A 319 -10.93 -6.53 11.39
CA ALA A 319 -9.75 -7.29 10.97
C ALA A 319 -8.98 -7.85 12.19
N VAL A 320 -8.66 -6.99 13.15
CA VAL A 320 -7.86 -7.35 14.33
C VAL A 320 -8.65 -8.19 15.31
N CYS A 321 -9.91 -7.84 15.60
CA CYS A 321 -10.74 -8.63 16.51
C CYS A 321 -11.00 -10.03 15.96
N THR A 322 -11.31 -10.17 14.68
CA THR A 322 -11.46 -11.49 14.03
C THR A 322 -10.15 -12.26 14.06
N ARG A 323 -9.01 -11.62 13.76
CA ARG A 323 -7.69 -12.26 13.89
C ARG A 323 -7.46 -12.77 15.31
N ASN A 324 -7.69 -11.94 16.32
CA ASN A 324 -7.44 -12.29 17.72
C ASN A 324 -8.37 -13.41 18.19
N PHE A 325 -9.64 -13.38 17.82
CA PHE A 325 -10.58 -14.47 18.10
C PHE A 325 -10.11 -15.81 17.51
N VAL A 326 -9.76 -15.84 16.22
CA VAL A 326 -9.29 -17.08 15.57
C VAL A 326 -7.94 -17.54 16.13
N ASN A 327 -7.07 -16.60 16.50
CA ASN A 327 -5.76 -16.91 17.05
C ASN A 327 -5.83 -17.47 18.47
N PHE A 328 -6.54 -16.79 19.38
CA PHE A 328 -6.52 -17.08 20.81
C PHE A 328 -7.67 -17.99 21.27
N GLU A 329 -8.89 -17.76 20.79
CA GLU A 329 -10.06 -18.54 21.22
C GLU A 329 -10.18 -19.88 20.48
N LEU A 330 -9.85 -19.89 19.17
CA LEU A 330 -9.90 -21.10 18.35
C LEU A 330 -8.54 -21.82 18.24
N GLY A 331 -7.45 -21.20 18.66
CA GLY A 331 -6.12 -21.81 18.68
C GLY A 331 -5.48 -22.06 17.31
N TYR A 332 -5.97 -21.46 16.22
CA TYR A 332 -5.46 -21.70 14.86
C TYR A 332 -4.21 -20.88 14.50
N GLY A 333 -3.68 -20.08 15.44
CA GLY A 333 -2.46 -19.31 15.25
C GLY A 333 -2.63 -18.02 14.44
N PRO A 334 -1.57 -17.18 14.39
CA PRO A 334 -1.65 -15.82 13.83
C PRO A 334 -1.75 -15.81 12.30
N VAL A 335 -1.26 -16.85 11.62
CA VAL A 335 -1.31 -16.98 10.16
C VAL A 335 -2.77 -17.15 9.70
N ILE A 336 -3.46 -18.17 10.22
CA ILE A 336 -4.86 -18.46 9.89
C ILE A 336 -5.79 -17.36 10.42
N GLY A 337 -5.50 -16.82 11.61
CA GLY A 337 -6.22 -15.65 12.12
C GLY A 337 -6.11 -14.44 11.19
N SER A 338 -4.91 -14.19 10.65
CA SER A 338 -4.70 -13.07 9.75
C SER A 338 -5.37 -13.25 8.39
N PHE A 339 -5.36 -14.47 7.84
CA PHE A 339 -6.15 -14.83 6.66
C PHE A 339 -7.64 -14.54 6.87
N THR A 340 -8.20 -15.03 7.98
CA THR A 340 -9.64 -14.94 8.27
C THR A 340 -10.07 -13.48 8.49
N GLY A 341 -9.29 -12.70 9.24
CA GLY A 341 -9.56 -11.27 9.43
C GLY A 341 -9.54 -10.49 8.11
N ALA A 342 -8.55 -10.74 7.26
CA ALA A 342 -8.47 -10.11 5.94
C ALA A 342 -9.63 -10.52 5.01
N LEU A 343 -10.02 -11.80 5.03
CA LEU A 343 -11.12 -12.34 4.26
C LEU A 343 -12.46 -11.70 4.64
N VAL A 344 -12.77 -11.62 5.94
CA VAL A 344 -14.01 -11.03 6.46
C VAL A 344 -14.10 -9.55 6.06
N VAL A 345 -13.04 -8.78 6.26
CA VAL A 345 -13.02 -7.35 5.87
C VAL A 345 -13.17 -7.20 4.36
N SER A 346 -12.53 -8.05 3.56
CA SER A 346 -12.65 -8.01 2.10
C SER A 346 -14.07 -8.33 1.63
N LEU A 347 -14.74 -9.30 2.24
CA LEU A 347 -16.15 -9.64 1.96
C LEU A 347 -17.10 -8.47 2.29
N ILE A 348 -16.91 -7.83 3.45
CA ILE A 348 -17.70 -6.66 3.85
C ILE A 348 -17.45 -5.49 2.88
N ALA A 349 -16.19 -5.27 2.52
CA ALA A 349 -15.81 -4.22 1.59
C ALA A 349 -16.43 -4.39 0.20
N LEU A 350 -16.70 -5.62 -0.26
CA LEU A 350 -17.41 -5.84 -1.54
C LEU A 350 -18.76 -5.14 -1.58
N LYS A 351 -19.53 -5.20 -0.48
CA LYS A 351 -20.81 -4.49 -0.37
C LYS A 351 -20.60 -2.99 -0.16
N ALA A 352 -19.65 -2.62 0.69
CA ALA A 352 -19.36 -1.22 1.02
C ALA A 352 -18.88 -0.39 -0.19
N VAL A 353 -18.23 -1.01 -1.17
CA VAL A 353 -17.81 -0.37 -2.43
C VAL A 353 -18.98 0.31 -3.16
N HIS A 354 -20.18 -0.30 -3.13
CA HIS A 354 -21.38 0.27 -3.75
C HIS A 354 -21.95 1.46 -2.97
N TRP A 355 -21.77 1.49 -1.66
CA TRP A 355 -22.22 2.61 -0.83
C TRP A 355 -21.27 3.81 -0.96
N PHE A 356 -19.96 3.58 -0.89
CA PHE A 356 -18.96 4.64 -0.85
C PHE A 356 -18.40 5.04 -2.22
N HIS A 357 -18.72 4.26 -3.27
CA HIS A 357 -18.30 4.48 -4.64
C HIS A 357 -16.78 4.62 -4.77
N VAL A 358 -16.03 3.72 -4.10
CA VAL A 358 -14.57 3.68 -4.14
C VAL A 358 -14.07 2.28 -4.44
N PRO A 359 -12.88 2.11 -5.04
CA PRO A 359 -12.32 0.78 -5.25
C PRO A 359 -12.14 -0.01 -3.95
N ASN A 360 -12.36 -1.33 -3.99
CA ASN A 360 -12.25 -2.21 -2.81
C ASN A 360 -10.91 -2.03 -2.06
N HIS A 361 -9.78 -1.95 -2.78
CA HIS A 361 -8.44 -1.81 -2.19
C HIS A 361 -8.25 -0.54 -1.36
N VAL A 362 -9.00 0.53 -1.65
CA VAL A 362 -8.95 1.78 -0.89
C VAL A 362 -9.54 1.59 0.53
N LEU A 363 -10.39 0.58 0.71
CA LEU A 363 -11.00 0.25 2.00
C LEU A 363 -10.27 -0.90 2.70
N THR A 364 -9.96 -1.97 1.96
CA THR A 364 -9.43 -3.21 2.54
C THR A 364 -7.99 -3.08 2.99
N ILE A 365 -7.08 -2.55 2.15
CA ILE A 365 -5.65 -2.47 2.46
C ILE A 365 -5.41 -1.64 3.74
N PRO A 366 -5.93 -0.40 3.88
CA PRO A 366 -5.76 0.36 5.12
C PRO A 366 -6.35 -0.31 6.37
N SER A 367 -7.41 -1.10 6.21
CA SER A 367 -8.07 -1.82 7.30
C SER A 367 -7.26 -3.01 7.82
N VAL A 368 -6.55 -3.73 6.95
CA VAL A 368 -5.78 -4.93 7.34
C VAL A 368 -4.34 -4.63 7.77
N ILE A 369 -3.88 -3.39 7.59
CA ILE A 369 -2.50 -2.99 7.92
C ILE A 369 -2.11 -3.17 9.39
N PRO A 370 -3.00 -2.97 10.38
CA PRO A 370 -2.74 -3.32 11.77
C PRO A 370 -2.36 -4.80 12.00
N MET A 371 -2.52 -5.66 10.99
CA MET A 371 -2.17 -7.08 11.07
C MET A 371 -0.82 -7.42 10.43
N VAL A 372 -0.21 -6.48 9.69
CA VAL A 372 1.08 -6.69 9.01
C VAL A 372 2.17 -6.97 10.05
N PRO A 373 2.94 -8.06 9.92
CA PRO A 373 3.82 -8.57 10.96
C PRO A 373 5.18 -7.85 11.00
N GLY A 374 5.18 -6.52 11.05
CA GLY A 374 6.41 -5.71 10.98
C GLY A 374 7.46 -6.07 12.03
N VAL A 375 7.02 -6.40 13.26
CA VAL A 375 7.91 -6.85 14.35
C VAL A 375 8.60 -8.17 14.03
N LEU A 376 7.87 -9.15 13.49
CA LEU A 376 8.44 -10.45 13.12
C LEU A 376 9.46 -10.32 11.98
N MET A 377 9.17 -9.43 11.01
CA MET A 377 10.06 -9.21 9.87
C MET A 377 11.42 -8.69 10.31
N TYR A 378 11.46 -7.59 11.07
CA TYR A 378 12.76 -7.06 11.49
C TYR A 378 13.41 -7.96 12.55
N ARG A 379 12.66 -8.66 13.43
CA ARG A 379 13.24 -9.67 14.34
C ARG A 379 13.95 -10.79 13.57
N GLY A 380 13.36 -11.26 12.47
CA GLY A 380 14.03 -12.21 11.56
C GLY A 380 15.34 -11.65 11.00
N LEU A 381 15.33 -10.40 10.52
CA LEU A 381 16.54 -9.74 10.01
C LEU A 381 17.59 -9.52 11.10
N LEU A 382 17.20 -9.09 12.29
CA LEU A 382 18.10 -8.90 13.43
C LEU A 382 18.74 -10.21 13.88
N GLY A 383 17.98 -11.30 13.91
CA GLY A 383 18.50 -12.62 14.21
C GLY A 383 19.56 -13.08 13.21
N LEU A 384 19.40 -12.73 11.93
CA LEU A 384 20.42 -12.99 10.91
C LEU A 384 21.66 -12.09 11.04
N ILE A 385 21.48 -10.81 11.39
CA ILE A 385 22.58 -9.84 11.53
C ILE A 385 23.45 -10.14 12.77
N ASN A 386 22.83 -10.54 13.88
CA ASN A 386 23.51 -10.80 15.15
C ASN A 386 23.89 -12.28 15.34
N MET A 387 23.95 -13.06 14.27
CA MET A 387 24.25 -14.49 14.36
C MET A 387 25.73 -14.72 14.66
N HIS A 388 26.03 -15.47 15.72
CA HIS A 388 27.40 -15.81 16.12
C HIS A 388 27.73 -17.31 15.89
N GLY A 389 26.82 -18.06 15.28
CA GLY A 389 27.01 -19.46 14.92
C GLY A 389 26.59 -20.45 16.01
N VAL A 390 25.78 -20.00 16.99
CA VAL A 390 25.23 -20.86 18.06
C VAL A 390 24.01 -21.62 17.54
N ILE A 391 23.85 -22.87 17.99
CA ILE A 391 22.71 -23.74 17.62
C ILE A 391 21.41 -23.07 18.11
N GLY A 392 20.50 -22.79 17.19
CA GLY A 392 19.16 -22.24 17.47
C GLY A 392 18.92 -20.80 17.00
N GLU A 393 19.95 -19.97 16.88
CA GLU A 393 19.82 -18.56 16.43
C GLU A 393 19.22 -18.49 15.01
N VAL A 394 19.75 -19.31 14.09
CA VAL A 394 19.24 -19.46 12.72
C VAL A 394 17.76 -19.89 12.74
N THR A 395 17.41 -20.85 13.60
CA THR A 395 16.06 -21.40 13.68
C THR A 395 15.06 -20.34 14.11
N HIS A 396 15.39 -19.52 15.11
CA HIS A 396 14.53 -18.41 15.54
C HIS A 396 14.40 -17.32 14.46
N ALA A 397 15.51 -16.94 13.83
CA ALA A 397 15.50 -15.96 12.74
C ALA A 397 14.65 -16.44 11.54
N MET A 398 14.83 -17.70 11.13
CA MET A 398 14.07 -18.33 10.06
C MET A 398 12.60 -18.50 10.42
N SER A 399 12.28 -18.92 11.65
CA SER A 399 10.90 -19.04 12.11
C SER A 399 10.16 -17.70 12.06
N ASN A 400 10.78 -16.62 12.54
CA ASN A 400 10.20 -15.27 12.44
C ASN A 400 10.04 -14.82 10.98
N GLY A 401 11.06 -15.06 10.15
CA GLY A 401 11.01 -14.77 8.71
C GLY A 401 9.87 -15.49 7.99
N ILE A 402 9.78 -16.81 8.16
CA ILE A 402 8.75 -17.67 7.56
C ILE A 402 7.36 -17.26 8.07
N ASN A 403 7.17 -17.09 9.37
CA ASN A 403 5.88 -16.67 9.93
C ASN A 403 5.46 -15.29 9.39
N SER A 404 6.39 -14.34 9.27
CA SER A 404 6.09 -13.03 8.70
C SER A 404 5.68 -13.13 7.23
N ALA A 405 6.40 -13.93 6.43
CA ALA A 405 6.08 -14.15 5.02
C ALA A 405 4.73 -14.84 4.84
N LEU A 406 4.43 -15.87 5.64
CA LEU A 406 3.14 -16.56 5.63
C LEU A 406 1.98 -15.65 6.01
N ILE A 407 2.14 -14.82 7.05
CA ILE A 407 1.10 -13.84 7.43
C ILE A 407 0.84 -12.87 6.28
N ILE A 408 1.87 -12.32 5.64
CA ILE A 408 1.72 -11.40 4.51
C ILE A 408 1.01 -12.09 3.34
N LEU A 409 1.44 -13.30 2.97
CA LEU A 409 0.80 -14.10 1.93
C LEU A 409 -0.68 -14.35 2.24
N CYS A 410 -1.00 -14.73 3.48
CA CYS A 410 -2.37 -14.96 3.94
C CYS A 410 -3.21 -13.68 3.96
N ILE A 411 -2.66 -12.53 4.35
CA ILE A 411 -3.37 -11.24 4.29
C ILE A 411 -3.69 -10.89 2.84
N SER A 412 -2.70 -10.99 1.93
CA SER A 412 -2.90 -10.72 0.50
C SER A 412 -3.93 -11.66 -0.11
N LEU A 413 -3.85 -12.97 0.17
CA LEU A 413 -4.85 -13.94 -0.28
C LEU A 413 -6.24 -13.63 0.29
N GLY A 414 -6.36 -13.29 1.58
CA GLY A 414 -7.63 -12.92 2.20
C GLY A 414 -8.25 -11.67 1.56
N VAL A 415 -7.42 -10.68 1.18
CA VAL A 415 -7.87 -9.49 0.45
C VAL A 415 -8.23 -9.82 -1.00
N ALA A 416 -7.42 -10.61 -1.69
CA ALA A 416 -7.53 -10.91 -3.11
C ALA A 416 -8.66 -11.89 -3.44
N ILE A 417 -8.82 -12.98 -2.69
CA ILE A 417 -9.77 -14.08 -2.98
C ILE A 417 -11.20 -13.58 -3.23
N PRO A 418 -11.84 -12.81 -2.32
CA PRO A 418 -13.19 -12.32 -2.56
C PRO A 418 -13.26 -11.48 -3.83
N ASN A 419 -12.22 -10.70 -4.10
CA ASN A 419 -12.14 -9.83 -5.26
C ASN A 419 -11.77 -10.57 -6.56
N ILE A 420 -11.25 -11.81 -6.50
CA ILE A 420 -10.98 -12.70 -7.65
C ILE A 420 -12.22 -13.55 -7.99
N PHE A 421 -12.88 -14.14 -6.99
CA PHE A 421 -14.06 -14.98 -7.24
C PHE A 421 -15.29 -14.15 -7.62
N LEU A 422 -15.58 -13.05 -6.90
CA LEU A 422 -16.61 -12.11 -7.36
C LEU A 422 -16.17 -11.31 -8.60
N ARG A 423 -14.87 -11.31 -8.95
CA ARG A 423 -14.35 -10.71 -10.20
C ARG A 423 -15.09 -11.27 -11.40
N LYS A 424 -15.29 -12.60 -11.47
CA LYS A 424 -15.95 -13.24 -12.62
C LYS A 424 -17.39 -12.75 -12.79
N TYR A 425 -18.12 -12.56 -11.69
CA TYR A 425 -19.50 -12.09 -11.72
C TYR A 425 -19.61 -10.58 -11.99
N ILE A 426 -18.85 -9.75 -11.26
CA ILE A 426 -18.91 -8.29 -11.40
C ILE A 426 -18.26 -7.83 -12.72
N ALA A 427 -17.15 -8.45 -13.15
CA ALA A 427 -16.49 -8.07 -14.40
C ALA A 427 -17.35 -8.40 -15.61
N LYS A 428 -18.11 -9.52 -15.59
CA LYS A 428 -19.08 -9.83 -16.65
C LYS A 428 -20.15 -8.73 -16.73
N SER A 429 -20.74 -8.32 -15.60
CA SER A 429 -21.72 -7.22 -15.56
C SER A 429 -21.14 -5.87 -15.99
N LYS A 430 -19.93 -5.51 -15.54
CA LYS A 430 -19.27 -4.25 -15.92
C LYS A 430 -18.82 -4.24 -17.38
N SER A 431 -18.35 -5.37 -17.91
CA SER A 431 -18.00 -5.53 -19.32
C SER A 431 -19.24 -5.42 -20.20
N GLN A 432 -20.35 -6.06 -19.81
CA GLN A 432 -21.65 -5.89 -20.48
C GLN A 432 -22.11 -4.44 -20.44
N ARG A 433 -22.07 -3.78 -19.27
CA ARG A 433 -22.40 -2.35 -19.14
C ARG A 433 -21.51 -1.49 -20.03
N LEU A 434 -20.20 -1.74 -20.05
CA LEU A 434 -19.25 -1.02 -20.91
C LEU A 434 -19.60 -1.22 -22.39
N ALA A 435 -19.86 -2.45 -22.82
CA ALA A 435 -20.26 -2.77 -24.18
C ALA A 435 -21.57 -2.08 -24.58
N VAL A 436 -22.57 -2.05 -23.69
CA VAL A 436 -23.83 -1.32 -23.90
C VAL A 436 -23.58 0.17 -24.07
N ILE A 437 -22.82 0.80 -23.17
CA ILE A 437 -22.54 2.25 -23.26
C ILE A 437 -21.74 2.56 -24.53
N LEU A 438 -20.75 1.74 -24.89
CA LEU A 438 -20.00 1.91 -26.14
C LEU A 438 -20.89 1.75 -27.37
N ALA A 439 -21.81 0.79 -27.37
CA ALA A 439 -22.79 0.61 -28.45
C ALA A 439 -23.73 1.82 -28.57
N GLU A 440 -24.19 2.39 -27.45
CA GLU A 440 -24.96 3.62 -27.44
C GLU A 440 -24.15 4.81 -27.97
N ARG A 441 -22.87 4.95 -27.58
CA ARG A 441 -21.97 5.98 -28.11
C ARG A 441 -21.76 5.85 -29.61
N ARG A 442 -21.57 4.62 -30.11
CA ARG A 442 -21.48 4.33 -31.56
C ARG A 442 -22.74 4.78 -32.30
N LYS A 443 -23.93 4.46 -31.76
CA LYS A 443 -25.22 4.90 -32.35
C LYS A 443 -25.40 6.42 -32.38
N ARG A 444 -24.83 7.15 -31.41
CA ARG A 444 -24.88 8.62 -31.35
C ARG A 444 -23.92 9.32 -32.34
N GLY A 445 -23.12 8.57 -33.11
CA GLY A 445 -22.20 9.12 -34.13
C GLY A 445 -20.99 9.88 -33.57
N LYS A 446 -20.78 9.88 -32.24
CA LYS A 446 -19.66 10.57 -31.57
C LYS A 446 -18.43 9.68 -31.33
N PHE A 447 -18.52 8.40 -31.70
CA PHE A 447 -17.46 7.42 -31.49
C PHE A 447 -16.67 7.21 -32.79
N ILE A 448 -15.45 7.73 -32.84
CA ILE A 448 -14.52 7.51 -33.95
C ILE A 448 -13.54 6.44 -33.51
N GLU A 449 -13.80 5.20 -33.94
CA GLU A 449 -12.82 4.13 -33.85
C GLU A 449 -11.57 4.50 -34.64
N TRP A 450 -10.43 4.17 -34.04
CA TRP A 450 -9.16 4.23 -34.74
C TRP A 450 -8.99 2.99 -35.63
#